data_AF-A0A968HWH5-F1
#
_entry.id   AF-A0A968HWH5-F1
#
_cell.length_a   1.000
_cell.length_b   1.000
_cell.length_c   1.000
_cell.angle_alpha   90.00
_cell.angle_beta   90.00
_cell.angle_gamma   90.00
#
_symmetry.space_group_name_H-M   'P 1'
#
loop_
_entity.id
_entity.type
_entity.pdbx_description
1 polymer ?
#
loop_
_entity_poly.entity_id
_entity_poly.type
_entity_poly.pdbx_seq_one_letter_code
_entity_poly.pdbx_strand_id
1 'polypeptide(L)'
;MIHRSDSTEPPSAPADLPETLSSATPRPSPELLPFQQLSEQLSGQLLEKDTVADLWVPSQTRVNVAGYDLPGMIYVGEQLAGVNAPVGMEPCLIRPQLKVNRTKPDRLGHWLSRWPSYSEIPSSCRAAYLQWLATGRRDPEIAIGYVYLFFYGLERRVLRDLHRAEQSWPELQEIMTEVEQLSALYGDHDSFAKDAQQFLEIVPIIATRTDLPMLPPLGHRLPRQQSPSVWRWP
;
A
#
# COMPACT_ATOMS: atom_id res chain seq x y z
N MET A 1 -10.21 -74.63 7.10
CA MET A 1 -8.81 -75.04 6.96
C MET A 1 -8.54 -75.24 5.47
N ILE A 2 -7.46 -74.65 4.96
CA ILE A 2 -6.79 -74.89 3.66
C ILE A 2 -7.32 -74.14 2.43
N HIS A 3 -6.43 -73.26 1.92
CA HIS A 3 -6.39 -72.55 0.63
C HIS A 3 -6.09 -73.47 -0.56
N ARG A 4 -6.48 -73.04 -1.78
CA ARG A 4 -5.71 -73.04 -3.05
C ARG A 4 -6.59 -72.33 -4.12
N SER A 5 -6.23 -71.13 -4.60
CA SER A 5 -5.30 -70.83 -5.71
C SER A 5 -5.78 -71.39 -7.05
N ASP A 6 -6.19 -70.50 -7.96
CA ASP A 6 -6.08 -70.79 -9.39
C ASP A 6 -5.61 -69.55 -10.15
N SER A 7 -4.70 -69.80 -11.09
CA SER A 7 -3.99 -68.86 -11.94
C SER A 7 -4.65 -68.83 -13.30
N THR A 8 -4.62 -67.69 -14.01
CA THR A 8 -4.75 -67.74 -15.48
C THR A 8 -4.04 -66.56 -16.13
N GLU A 9 -3.04 -66.89 -16.95
CA GLU A 9 -2.29 -66.02 -17.87
C GLU A 9 -3.14 -65.65 -19.12
N PRO A 10 -2.73 -64.62 -19.89
CA PRO A 10 -3.56 -63.99 -20.92
C PRO A 10 -3.26 -64.52 -22.33
N PRO A 11 -4.13 -64.28 -23.32
CA PRO A 11 -3.79 -64.40 -24.74
C PRO A 11 -3.52 -63.04 -25.41
N SER A 12 -2.52 -63.03 -26.29
CA SER A 12 -2.11 -61.94 -27.19
C SER A 12 -2.91 -61.89 -28.50
N ALA A 13 -2.83 -60.72 -29.14
CA ALA A 13 -3.64 -60.12 -30.22
C ALA A 13 -3.74 -60.87 -31.58
N PRO A 14 -4.56 -60.36 -32.53
CA PRO A 14 -3.94 -59.54 -33.60
C PRO A 14 -4.80 -58.42 -34.26
N ALA A 15 -4.08 -57.61 -35.06
CA ALA A 15 -4.46 -56.94 -36.33
C ALA A 15 -4.82 -55.42 -36.34
N ASP A 16 -3.86 -54.66 -36.90
CA ASP A 16 -3.95 -53.55 -37.85
C ASP A 16 -4.81 -52.30 -37.57
N LEU A 17 -4.12 -51.16 -37.39
CA LEU A 17 -4.66 -49.82 -37.58
C LEU A 17 -3.81 -49.09 -38.65
N PRO A 18 -4.43 -48.38 -39.62
CA PRO A 18 -3.69 -47.65 -40.64
C PRO A 18 -3.18 -46.30 -40.13
N GLU A 19 -1.96 -45.95 -40.54
CA GLU A 19 -1.39 -44.62 -40.44
C GLU A 19 -2.17 -43.63 -41.33
N THR A 20 -2.68 -42.54 -40.73
CA THR A 20 -2.99 -41.32 -41.47
C THR A 20 -2.45 -40.11 -40.71
N LEU A 21 -1.43 -39.47 -41.31
CA LEU A 21 -0.87 -38.19 -40.91
C LEU A 21 -1.93 -37.09 -41.04
N SER A 22 -2.20 -36.33 -39.96
CA SER A 22 -2.90 -35.05 -40.02
C SER A 22 -2.06 -33.98 -39.33
N SER A 23 -1.44 -33.14 -40.15
CA SER A 23 -0.70 -31.94 -39.77
C SER A 23 -1.62 -30.92 -39.08
N ALA A 24 -1.47 -30.73 -37.78
CA ALA A 24 -2.01 -29.56 -37.09
C ALA A 24 -0.95 -28.45 -37.11
N THR A 25 -1.25 -27.33 -37.77
CA THR A 25 -0.43 -26.11 -37.72
C THR A 25 -0.36 -25.57 -36.29
N PRO A 26 0.81 -25.08 -35.82
CA PRO A 26 0.88 -24.43 -34.51
C PRO A 26 0.03 -23.15 -34.51
N ARG A 27 -0.79 -22.98 -33.47
CA ARG A 27 -1.45 -21.70 -33.16
C ARG A 27 -0.36 -20.61 -33.08
N PRO A 28 -0.54 -19.43 -33.70
CA PRO A 28 0.38 -18.33 -33.46
C PRO A 28 0.35 -17.96 -31.97
N SER A 29 1.51 -17.98 -31.33
CA SER A 29 1.69 -17.48 -29.97
C SER A 29 1.21 -16.02 -29.92
N PRO A 30 0.46 -15.59 -28.88
CA PRO A 30 0.11 -14.19 -28.75
C PRO A 30 1.39 -13.37 -28.69
N GLU A 31 1.52 -12.44 -29.63
CA GLU A 31 2.67 -11.53 -29.70
C GLU A 31 2.61 -10.65 -28.44
N LEU A 32 3.46 -10.97 -27.47
CA LEU A 32 3.54 -10.24 -26.21
C LEU A 32 4.13 -8.86 -26.53
N LEU A 33 3.29 -7.82 -26.40
CA LEU A 33 3.74 -6.45 -26.55
C LEU A 33 4.90 -6.19 -25.56
N PRO A 34 5.95 -5.46 -25.98
CA PRO A 34 6.96 -4.95 -25.08
C PRO A 34 6.33 -4.26 -23.87
N PHE A 35 6.87 -4.54 -22.69
CA PHE A 35 6.36 -4.01 -21.42
C PHE A 35 6.15 -2.49 -21.43
N GLN A 36 6.98 -1.76 -22.19
CA GLN A 36 6.86 -0.30 -22.36
C GLN A 36 5.56 0.11 -23.05
N GLN A 37 5.15 -0.57 -24.11
CA GLN A 37 3.90 -0.25 -24.83
C GLN A 37 2.66 -0.66 -24.03
N LEU A 38 2.73 -1.78 -23.30
CA LEU A 38 1.71 -2.17 -22.32
C LEU A 38 1.60 -1.11 -21.22
N SER A 39 2.72 -0.59 -20.72
CA SER A 39 2.74 0.46 -19.70
C SER A 39 2.16 1.78 -20.20
N GLU A 40 2.44 2.17 -21.44
CA GLU A 40 1.90 3.39 -22.05
C GLU A 40 0.41 3.26 -22.36
N GLN A 41 -0.04 2.11 -22.85
CA GLN A 41 -1.47 1.86 -23.08
C GLN A 41 -2.26 1.78 -21.78
N LEU A 42 -1.71 1.14 -20.73
CA LEU A 42 -2.33 1.12 -19.41
C LEU A 42 -2.34 2.53 -18.78
N SER A 43 -1.28 3.31 -18.98
CA SER A 43 -1.24 4.70 -18.53
C SER A 43 -2.24 5.59 -19.27
N GLY A 44 -2.38 5.41 -20.59
CA GLY A 44 -3.33 6.15 -21.42
C GLY A 44 -4.80 5.77 -21.18
N GLN A 45 -5.09 4.52 -20.80
CA GLN A 45 -6.44 4.07 -20.46
C GLN A 45 -6.89 4.44 -19.04
N LEU A 46 -5.97 4.83 -18.15
CA LEU A 46 -6.25 5.26 -16.78
C LEU A 46 -6.50 6.78 -16.64
N LEU A 47 -6.43 7.55 -17.72
CA LEU A 47 -6.43 9.02 -17.70
C LEU A 47 -7.79 9.71 -17.94
N GLU A 48 -8.92 9.03 -17.69
CA GLU A 48 -10.23 9.71 -17.59
C GLU A 48 -10.81 9.73 -16.16
N LYS A 49 -10.05 9.29 -15.14
CA LYS A 49 -10.49 9.34 -13.74
C LYS A 49 -9.46 10.07 -12.88
N ASP A 50 -9.97 10.96 -12.02
CA ASP A 50 -9.31 11.80 -11.02
C ASP A 50 -7.81 11.52 -10.81
N THR A 51 -6.96 12.54 -10.99
CA THR A 51 -5.54 12.37 -10.67
C THR A 51 -5.40 12.13 -9.16
N VAL A 52 -4.36 11.40 -8.72
CA VAL A 52 -4.15 11.12 -7.28
C VAL A 52 -4.09 12.41 -6.44
N ALA A 53 -3.65 13.52 -7.03
CA ALA A 53 -3.64 14.83 -6.41
C ALA A 53 -5.07 15.37 -6.13
N ASP A 54 -6.04 15.06 -6.99
CA ASP A 54 -7.43 15.50 -6.86
C ASP A 54 -8.18 14.75 -5.74
N LEU A 55 -7.67 13.59 -5.32
CA LEU A 55 -8.26 12.77 -4.26
C LEU A 55 -7.84 13.20 -2.85
N TRP A 56 -6.72 13.91 -2.73
CA TRP A 56 -6.22 14.39 -1.45
C TRP A 56 -6.93 15.69 -1.06
N VAL A 57 -7.48 15.73 0.15
CA VAL A 57 -8.08 16.93 0.74
C VAL A 57 -7.05 17.58 1.67
N PRO A 58 -6.48 18.75 1.34
CA PRO A 58 -5.48 19.43 2.18
C PRO A 58 -6.07 19.89 3.51
N SER A 59 -5.22 20.13 4.52
CA SER A 59 -5.63 20.45 5.89
C SER A 59 -6.54 21.69 6.02
N GLN A 60 -6.39 22.67 5.13
CA GLN A 60 -7.18 23.90 5.11
C GLN A 60 -8.52 23.76 4.39
N THR A 61 -8.78 22.60 3.78
CA THR A 61 -10.00 22.30 3.02
C THR A 61 -10.89 21.34 3.82
N ARG A 62 -12.20 21.46 3.63
CA ARG A 62 -13.20 20.58 4.23
C ARG A 62 -14.05 19.95 3.14
N VAL A 63 -14.57 18.76 3.40
CA VAL A 63 -15.38 18.01 2.44
C VAL A 63 -16.57 17.36 3.13
N ASN A 64 -17.73 17.37 2.48
CA ASN A 64 -18.90 16.67 3.00
C ASN A 64 -18.94 15.23 2.50
N VAL A 65 -19.01 14.26 3.42
CA VAL A 65 -19.22 12.85 3.08
C VAL A 65 -20.34 12.29 3.95
N ALA A 66 -21.40 11.78 3.29
CA ALA A 66 -22.57 11.21 3.96
C ALA A 66 -23.21 12.14 5.04
N GLY A 67 -23.11 13.47 4.86
CA GLY A 67 -23.62 14.45 5.82
C GLY A 67 -22.71 14.74 7.01
N TYR A 68 -21.48 14.24 7.02
CA TYR A 68 -20.41 14.68 7.93
C TYR A 68 -19.54 15.71 7.23
N ASP A 69 -19.27 16.82 7.90
CA ASP A 69 -18.30 17.83 7.46
C ASP A 69 -16.91 17.43 7.99
N LEU A 70 -16.04 16.97 7.09
CA LEU A 70 -14.75 16.41 7.44
C LEU A 70 -13.65 17.45 7.29
N PRO A 71 -12.75 17.60 8.29
CA PRO A 71 -11.50 18.30 8.07
C PRO A 71 -10.62 17.53 7.07
N GLY A 72 -9.66 18.22 6.46
CA GLY A 72 -8.71 17.63 5.53
C GLY A 72 -7.66 16.71 6.17
N MET A 73 -6.60 16.49 5.42
CA MET A 73 -5.60 15.43 5.59
C MET A 73 -6.14 14.02 5.32
N ILE A 74 -7.04 13.89 4.35
CA ILE A 74 -7.73 12.64 4.02
C ILE A 74 -7.81 12.43 2.52
N TYR A 75 -7.94 11.17 2.10
CA TYR A 75 -8.23 10.82 0.71
C TYR A 75 -9.72 10.55 0.54
N VAL A 76 -10.36 11.23 -0.41
CA VAL A 76 -11.79 11.05 -0.74
C VAL A 76 -11.96 10.83 -2.23
N GLY A 77 -12.66 9.76 -2.62
CA GLY A 77 -13.03 9.54 -4.02
C GLY A 77 -13.40 8.10 -4.33
N GLU A 78 -13.42 7.75 -5.62
CA GLU A 78 -13.94 6.45 -6.04
C GLU A 78 -12.95 5.30 -5.93
N GLN A 79 -11.71 5.53 -6.35
CA GLN A 79 -10.66 4.53 -6.48
C GLN A 79 -9.30 5.14 -6.19
N LEU A 80 -8.48 4.40 -5.47
CA LEU A 80 -7.09 4.74 -5.18
C LEU A 80 -6.34 3.42 -5.05
N ALA A 81 -5.50 3.10 -6.02
CA ALA A 81 -4.74 1.85 -5.98
C ALA A 81 -3.81 1.85 -4.76
N GLY A 82 -3.74 0.70 -4.08
CA GLY A 82 -2.80 0.52 -2.98
C GLY A 82 -1.36 0.79 -3.40
N VAL A 83 -0.49 1.13 -2.45
CA VAL A 83 0.94 1.33 -2.72
C VAL A 83 1.63 0.03 -3.13
N ASN A 84 1.24 -1.09 -2.53
CA ASN A 84 1.81 -2.41 -2.79
C ASN A 84 0.84 -3.27 -3.60
N ALA A 85 1.38 -4.06 -4.55
CA ALA A 85 0.59 -4.89 -5.47
C ALA A 85 -0.46 -5.83 -4.81
N PRO A 86 -0.24 -6.42 -3.62
CA PRO A 86 -1.26 -7.23 -2.96
C PRO A 86 -2.47 -6.44 -2.46
N VAL A 87 -2.35 -5.12 -2.33
CA VAL A 87 -3.40 -4.23 -1.83
C VAL A 87 -4.13 -3.61 -3.01
N GLY A 88 -5.28 -4.19 -3.37
CA GLY A 88 -6.06 -3.76 -4.54
C GLY A 88 -6.62 -2.33 -4.41
N MET A 89 -6.97 -1.90 -3.20
CA MET A 89 -7.50 -0.57 -2.91
C MET A 89 -6.83 -0.01 -1.66
N GLU A 90 -6.43 1.26 -1.68
CA GLU A 90 -5.83 1.92 -0.55
C GLU A 90 -6.78 1.91 0.66
N PRO A 91 -6.36 1.39 1.83
CA PRO A 91 -7.22 1.26 3.00
C PRO A 91 -7.81 2.59 3.49
N CYS A 92 -7.05 3.69 3.39
CA CYS A 92 -7.45 5.01 3.88
C CYS A 92 -8.45 5.75 2.98
N LEU A 93 -8.73 5.25 1.77
CA LEU A 93 -9.61 5.94 0.83
C LEU A 93 -11.05 5.96 1.36
N ILE A 94 -11.53 7.15 1.69
CA ILE A 94 -12.94 7.39 1.99
C ILE A 94 -13.72 7.40 0.69
N ARG A 95 -14.59 6.41 0.53
CA ARG A 95 -15.43 6.22 -0.66
C ARG A 95 -16.85 6.73 -0.41
N PRO A 96 -17.26 7.89 -0.96
CA PRO A 96 -18.55 8.51 -0.67
C PRO A 96 -19.76 7.66 -1.06
N GLN A 97 -19.61 6.76 -2.03
CA GLN A 97 -20.68 5.88 -2.52
C GLN A 97 -21.01 4.72 -1.57
N LEU A 98 -20.17 4.43 -0.57
CA LEU A 98 -20.40 3.31 0.34
C LEU A 98 -21.39 3.69 1.46
N LYS A 99 -22.36 2.82 1.73
CA LYS A 99 -23.45 3.07 2.71
C LYS A 99 -22.96 3.40 4.12
N VAL A 100 -23.32 4.55 4.68
CA VAL A 100 -22.97 4.94 6.06
C VAL A 100 -24.19 4.82 6.97
N ASN A 101 -24.10 4.03 8.05
CA ASN A 101 -25.19 3.87 9.01
C ASN A 101 -25.04 4.83 10.19
N ARG A 102 -25.59 6.04 10.04
CA ARG A 102 -25.46 7.14 11.02
C ARG A 102 -26.26 6.94 12.30
N THR A 103 -27.25 6.04 12.31
CA THR A 103 -28.14 5.86 13.48
C THR A 103 -27.47 5.10 14.61
N LYS A 104 -26.49 4.25 14.30
CA LYS A 104 -25.74 3.46 15.28
C LYS A 104 -24.25 3.36 14.90
N PRO A 105 -23.47 4.44 15.07
CA PRO A 105 -22.02 4.42 14.88
C PRO A 105 -21.35 3.42 15.83
N ASP A 106 -20.51 2.54 15.31
CA ASP A 106 -19.79 1.54 16.11
C ASP A 106 -18.46 2.08 16.63
N ARG A 107 -18.49 2.93 17.67
CA ARG A 107 -17.30 3.62 18.19
C ARG A 107 -16.26 2.68 18.80
N LEU A 108 -16.72 1.55 19.35
CA LEU A 108 -15.86 0.52 19.93
C LEU A 108 -15.23 -0.40 18.88
N GLY A 109 -15.61 -0.26 17.61
CA GLY A 109 -14.97 -0.97 16.50
C GLY A 109 -15.08 -2.49 16.60
N HIS A 110 -16.23 -3.01 17.04
CA HIS A 110 -16.45 -4.47 17.23
C HIS A 110 -16.14 -5.32 16.00
N TRP A 111 -16.18 -4.70 14.82
CA TRP A 111 -15.96 -5.34 13.53
C TRP A 111 -14.74 -4.80 12.77
N LEU A 112 -13.85 -4.07 13.46
CA LEU A 112 -12.58 -3.68 12.87
C LEU A 112 -11.62 -4.87 12.89
N SER A 113 -11.01 -5.14 11.73
CA SER A 113 -9.84 -6.01 11.67
C SER A 113 -8.62 -5.31 12.31
N ARG A 114 -7.55 -6.07 12.53
CA ARG A 114 -6.26 -5.53 12.97
C ARG A 114 -5.66 -4.50 11.99
N TRP A 115 -6.04 -4.59 10.72
CA TRP A 115 -5.60 -3.74 9.62
C TRP A 115 -6.83 -3.29 8.82
N PRO A 116 -7.57 -2.29 9.31
CA PRO A 116 -8.86 -1.93 8.74
C PRO A 116 -8.70 -1.25 7.38
N SER A 117 -9.64 -1.51 6.48
CA SER A 117 -9.82 -0.79 5.21
C SER A 117 -11.19 -0.13 5.20
N TYR A 118 -11.26 1.15 4.86
CA TYR A 118 -12.52 1.89 4.82
C TYR A 118 -13.55 1.19 3.92
N SER A 119 -13.09 0.61 2.81
CA SER A 119 -13.94 -0.10 1.85
C SER A 119 -14.54 -1.40 2.40
N GLU A 120 -13.88 -2.02 3.37
CA GLU A 120 -14.21 -3.35 3.87
C GLU A 120 -14.95 -3.30 5.22
N ILE A 121 -14.79 -2.21 5.98
CA ILE A 121 -15.46 -2.07 7.27
C ILE A 121 -16.99 -1.89 7.11
N PRO A 122 -17.79 -2.39 8.07
CA PRO A 122 -19.24 -2.23 8.05
C PRO A 122 -19.71 -0.77 8.04
N SER A 123 -20.94 -0.54 7.59
CA SER A 123 -21.56 0.78 7.49
C SER A 123 -21.62 1.55 8.83
N SER A 124 -21.75 0.86 9.96
CA SER A 124 -21.71 1.44 11.31
C SER A 124 -20.29 1.87 11.71
N CYS A 125 -19.27 1.10 11.32
CA CYS A 125 -17.88 1.46 11.54
C CYS A 125 -17.47 2.67 10.69
N ARG A 126 -17.95 2.76 9.43
CA ARG A 126 -17.75 3.97 8.61
C ARG A 126 -18.39 5.19 9.26
N ALA A 127 -19.59 5.05 9.82
CA ALA A 127 -20.22 6.16 10.54
C ALA A 127 -19.41 6.61 11.76
N ALA A 128 -18.85 5.68 12.54
CA ALA A 128 -17.99 6.01 13.67
C ALA A 128 -16.70 6.70 13.23
N TYR A 129 -16.06 6.19 12.18
CA TYR A 129 -14.85 6.79 11.61
C TYR A 129 -15.10 8.23 11.12
N LEU A 130 -16.13 8.43 10.29
CA LEU A 130 -16.48 9.75 9.75
C LEU A 130 -16.91 10.72 10.86
N GLN A 131 -17.63 10.24 11.88
CA GLN A 131 -17.97 11.06 13.03
C GLN A 131 -16.72 11.47 13.80
N TRP A 132 -15.79 10.55 14.07
CA TRP A 132 -14.53 10.83 14.77
C TRP A 132 -13.68 11.86 14.02
N LEU A 133 -13.58 11.75 12.69
CA LEU A 133 -12.95 12.75 11.84
C LEU A 133 -13.64 14.13 11.98
N ALA A 134 -14.96 14.18 11.84
CA ALA A 134 -15.74 15.41 11.90
C ALA A 134 -15.66 16.10 13.28
N THR A 135 -15.50 15.34 14.36
CA THR A 135 -15.36 15.87 15.72
C THR A 135 -13.90 16.14 16.12
N GLY A 136 -12.99 16.21 15.15
CA GLY A 136 -11.63 16.71 15.35
C GLY A 136 -10.60 15.66 15.75
N ARG A 137 -10.90 14.35 15.67
CA ARG A 137 -9.92 13.27 15.87
C ARG A 137 -9.30 13.19 17.28
N ARG A 138 -9.97 13.72 18.32
CA ARG A 138 -9.45 13.80 19.71
C ARG A 138 -10.26 13.05 20.76
N ASP A 139 -10.90 11.94 20.39
CA ASP A 139 -11.67 11.12 21.32
C ASP A 139 -10.85 9.95 21.87
N PRO A 140 -10.44 9.96 23.16
CA PRO A 140 -9.59 8.91 23.72
C PRO A 140 -10.28 7.54 23.83
N GLU A 141 -11.61 7.47 23.75
CA GLU A 141 -12.36 6.21 23.87
C GLU A 141 -12.63 5.54 22.51
N ILE A 142 -12.20 6.16 21.41
CA ILE A 142 -12.40 5.61 20.07
C ILE A 142 -11.56 4.34 19.87
N ALA A 143 -12.08 3.35 19.15
CA ALA A 143 -11.27 2.18 18.82
C ALA A 143 -10.02 2.57 18.01
N ILE A 144 -8.85 2.11 18.46
CA ILE A 144 -7.54 2.46 17.89
C ILE A 144 -7.43 2.16 16.38
N GLY A 145 -8.20 1.20 15.86
CA GLY A 145 -8.24 0.90 14.43
C GLY A 145 -8.71 2.09 13.57
N TYR A 146 -9.55 2.99 14.11
CA TYR A 146 -9.93 4.23 13.40
C TYR A 146 -8.79 5.22 13.29
N VAL A 147 -7.94 5.29 14.32
CA VAL A 147 -6.73 6.12 14.32
C VAL A 147 -5.75 5.59 13.29
N TYR A 148 -5.52 4.28 13.25
CA TYR A 148 -4.69 3.63 12.23
C TYR A 148 -5.22 3.87 10.81
N LEU A 149 -6.54 3.75 10.60
CA LEU A 149 -7.14 3.98 9.29
C LEU A 149 -6.86 5.39 8.75
N PHE A 150 -6.88 6.40 9.62
CA PHE A 150 -6.48 7.76 9.28
C PHE A 150 -4.96 7.90 9.08
N PHE A 151 -4.17 7.29 9.97
CA PHE A 151 -2.72 7.30 9.90
C PHE A 151 -2.18 6.74 8.58
N TYR A 152 -2.79 5.67 8.03
CA TYR A 152 -2.43 5.14 6.71
C TYR A 152 -2.51 6.19 5.59
N GLY A 153 -3.44 7.14 5.68
CA GLY A 153 -3.54 8.26 4.76
C GLY A 153 -2.35 9.21 4.87
N LEU A 154 -1.93 9.52 6.10
CA LEU A 154 -0.76 10.36 6.35
C LEU A 154 0.53 9.69 5.86
N GLU A 155 0.69 8.39 6.13
CA GLU A 155 1.83 7.60 5.65
C GLU A 155 1.89 7.59 4.13
N ARG A 156 0.78 7.27 3.46
CA ARG A 156 0.71 7.32 2.00
C ARG A 156 1.06 8.72 1.48
N ARG A 157 0.49 9.77 2.08
CA ARG A 157 0.72 11.14 1.63
C ARG A 157 2.20 11.46 1.68
N VAL A 158 2.88 11.19 2.79
CA VAL A 158 4.30 11.52 2.95
C VAL A 158 5.23 10.59 2.15
N LEU A 159 4.97 9.28 2.16
CA LEU A 159 5.91 8.29 1.63
C LEU A 159 5.75 8.05 0.12
N ARG A 160 4.57 8.34 -0.45
CA ARG A 160 4.26 8.09 -1.86
C ARG A 160 3.93 9.36 -2.65
N ASP A 161 3.02 10.17 -2.15
CA ASP A 161 2.38 11.20 -2.98
C ASP A 161 3.04 12.59 -2.85
N LEU A 162 3.68 12.89 -1.71
CA LEU A 162 4.45 14.12 -1.51
C LEU A 162 5.74 14.05 -2.32
N HIS A 163 5.92 15.02 -3.20
CA HIS A 163 7.20 15.23 -3.87
C HIS A 163 8.14 15.99 -2.94
N ARG A 164 9.43 15.63 -2.94
CA ARG A 164 10.46 16.20 -2.05
C ARG A 164 10.91 17.62 -2.44
N ALA A 165 9.98 18.43 -2.93
CA ALA A 165 10.22 19.82 -3.29
C ALA A 165 10.01 20.73 -2.07
N GLU A 166 10.69 21.87 -2.04
CA GLU A 166 10.61 22.84 -0.95
C GLU A 166 9.17 23.31 -0.67
N GLN A 167 8.34 23.38 -1.71
CA GLN A 167 6.93 23.77 -1.61
C GLN A 167 6.09 22.78 -0.77
N SER A 168 6.57 21.56 -0.56
CA SER A 168 5.87 20.53 0.21
C SER A 168 6.18 20.57 1.71
N TRP A 169 7.16 21.38 2.14
CA TRP A 169 7.57 21.46 3.54
C TRP A 169 6.47 21.91 4.50
N PRO A 170 5.62 22.92 4.19
CA PRO A 170 4.54 23.32 5.09
C PRO A 170 3.54 22.18 5.35
N GLU A 171 3.13 21.47 4.31
CA GLU A 171 2.21 20.33 4.44
C GLU A 171 2.85 19.18 5.24
N LEU A 172 4.15 18.93 5.05
CA LEU A 172 4.88 17.93 5.81
C LEU A 172 4.89 18.26 7.31
N GLN A 173 5.13 19.53 7.66
CA GLN A 173 5.10 19.99 9.05
C GLN A 173 3.71 19.82 9.67
N GLU A 174 2.65 20.17 8.93
CA GLU A 174 1.27 19.98 9.40
C GLU A 174 0.95 18.49 9.66
N ILE A 175 1.37 17.60 8.77
CA ILE A 175 1.21 16.15 8.95
C ILE A 175 1.97 15.66 10.19
N MET A 176 3.24 16.07 10.36
CA MET A 176 4.03 15.69 11.53
C MET A 176 3.37 16.17 12.83
N THR A 177 2.90 17.42 12.88
CA THR A 177 2.18 17.95 14.06
C THR A 177 0.90 17.17 14.35
N GLU A 178 0.14 16.76 13.34
CA GLU A 178 -1.04 15.90 13.56
C GLU A 178 -0.63 14.54 14.16
N VAL A 179 0.44 13.91 13.67
CA VAL A 179 0.94 12.63 14.20
C VAL A 179 1.45 12.78 15.64
N GLU A 180 2.14 13.87 15.97
CA GLU A 180 2.55 14.18 17.35
C GLU A 180 1.34 14.29 18.28
N GLN A 181 0.28 14.97 17.85
CA GLN A 181 -0.95 15.12 18.63
C GLN A 181 -1.70 13.79 18.81
N LEU A 182 -1.74 12.95 17.77
CA LEU A 182 -2.29 11.61 17.88
C LEU A 182 -1.46 10.75 18.83
N SER A 183 -0.13 10.80 18.74
CA SER A 183 0.77 10.06 19.61
C SER A 183 0.61 10.48 21.08
N ALA A 184 0.47 11.78 21.34
CA ALA A 184 0.22 12.29 22.68
C ALA A 184 -1.12 11.81 23.29
N LEU A 185 -2.14 11.60 22.45
CA LEU A 185 -3.46 11.17 22.91
C LEU A 185 -3.62 9.65 23.02
N TYR A 186 -3.06 8.90 22.07
CA TYR A 186 -3.23 7.45 21.96
C TYR A 186 -1.95 6.65 22.30
N GLY A 187 -0.96 7.32 22.91
CA GLY A 187 0.36 6.75 23.24
C GLY A 187 0.33 5.58 24.22
N ASP A 188 -0.77 5.39 24.96
CA ASP A 188 -0.97 4.22 25.83
C ASP A 188 -1.11 2.91 25.03
N HIS A 189 -1.35 2.99 23.71
CA HIS A 189 -1.31 1.84 22.82
C HIS A 189 0.12 1.62 22.27
N ASP A 190 0.85 0.67 22.87
CA ASP A 190 2.26 0.37 22.55
C ASP A 190 2.57 0.28 21.04
N SER A 191 1.70 -0.36 20.26
CA SER A 191 1.91 -0.51 18.82
C SER A 191 1.81 0.84 18.10
N PHE A 192 0.80 1.63 18.43
CA PHE A 192 0.57 2.92 17.77
C PHE A 192 1.64 3.93 18.17
N ALA A 193 2.02 3.98 19.45
CA ALA A 193 3.09 4.84 19.93
C ALA A 193 4.40 4.57 19.19
N LYS A 194 4.76 3.28 19.03
CA LYS A 194 5.94 2.87 18.28
C LYS A 194 5.88 3.26 16.81
N ASP A 195 4.76 2.98 16.13
CA ASP A 195 4.61 3.28 14.70
C ASP A 195 4.66 4.80 14.45
N ALA A 196 3.95 5.58 15.28
CA ALA A 196 3.96 7.04 15.21
C ALA A 196 5.35 7.63 15.47
N GLN A 197 6.09 7.10 16.45
CA GLN A 197 7.48 7.52 16.71
C GLN A 197 8.38 7.23 15.50
N GLN A 198 8.32 6.02 14.94
CA GLN A 198 9.13 5.64 13.78
C GLN A 198 8.84 6.53 12.57
N PHE A 199 7.57 6.87 12.36
CA PHE A 199 7.18 7.82 11.34
C PHE A 199 7.82 9.19 11.58
N LEU A 200 7.68 9.76 12.77
CA LEU A 200 8.24 11.08 13.10
C LEU A 200 9.77 11.12 13.00
N GLU A 201 10.46 10.01 13.27
CA GLU A 201 11.91 9.89 13.13
C GLU A 201 12.36 9.81 11.66
N ILE A 202 11.63 9.08 10.81
CA ILE A 202 12.05 8.84 9.42
C ILE A 202 11.68 9.98 8.47
N VAL A 203 10.57 10.68 8.72
CA VAL A 203 10.08 11.75 7.85
C VAL A 203 11.13 12.84 7.59
N PRO A 204 11.80 13.42 8.61
CA PRO A 204 12.83 14.45 8.39
C PRO A 204 14.02 13.95 7.58
N ILE A 205 14.40 12.67 7.76
CA ILE A 205 15.52 12.05 7.04
C ILE A 205 15.17 11.90 5.55
N ILE A 206 13.94 11.50 5.26
CA ILE A 206 13.46 11.35 3.87
C ILE A 206 13.35 12.72 3.19
N ALA A 207 12.92 13.76 3.92
CA ALA A 207 12.75 15.11 3.39
C ALA A 207 14.09 15.83 3.11
N THR A 208 15.12 15.58 3.91
CA THR A 208 16.46 16.21 3.78
C THR A 208 17.39 15.51 2.78
N ARG A 209 17.07 14.28 2.36
CA ARG A 209 17.91 13.49 1.44
C ARG A 209 18.04 14.02 0.01
N THR A 210 17.46 15.17 -0.29
CA THR A 210 17.60 15.88 -1.57
C THR A 210 18.96 16.60 -1.70
N ASP A 211 19.71 16.75 -0.60
CA ASP A 211 20.97 17.51 -0.57
C ASP A 211 22.23 16.62 -0.64
N LEU A 212 22.07 15.29 -0.73
CA LEU A 212 23.22 14.41 -0.93
C LEU A 212 23.66 14.53 -2.40
N PRO A 213 24.88 15.04 -2.69
CA PRO A 213 25.42 14.94 -4.03
C PRO A 213 25.40 13.45 -4.39
N MET A 214 24.77 13.12 -5.51
CA MET A 214 24.78 11.78 -6.10
C MET A 214 26.18 11.21 -5.93
N LEU A 215 26.34 10.23 -5.04
CA LEU A 215 27.61 9.52 -4.93
C LEU A 215 27.85 8.96 -6.33
N PRO A 216 28.96 9.31 -7.00
CA PRO A 216 29.27 8.72 -8.28
C PRO A 216 29.23 7.20 -8.10
N PRO A 217 28.73 6.44 -9.09
CA PRO A 217 28.67 4.99 -9.01
C PRO A 217 30.04 4.50 -8.55
N LEU A 218 30.07 3.58 -7.58
CA LEU A 218 31.29 3.00 -7.02
C LEU A 218 32.07 2.29 -8.12
N GLY A 219 32.78 3.08 -8.91
CA GLY A 219 33.57 2.73 -10.07
C GLY A 219 35.00 3.11 -9.78
N HIS A 220 35.57 2.58 -8.71
CA HIS A 220 36.99 2.71 -8.46
C HIS A 220 37.60 1.34 -8.24
N ARG A 221 38.37 0.90 -9.26
CA ARG A 221 39.62 0.17 -9.00
C ARG A 221 40.36 0.91 -7.89
N LEU A 222 40.59 0.25 -6.77
CA LEU A 222 41.50 0.75 -5.76
C LEU A 222 42.90 0.87 -6.38
N PRO A 223 43.64 1.99 -6.17
CA PRO A 223 45.04 2.04 -6.53
C PRO A 223 45.81 1.02 -5.67
N ARG A 224 46.66 0.19 -6.30
CA ARG A 224 47.57 -0.70 -5.58
C ARG A 224 48.40 0.13 -4.60
N GLN A 225 48.29 -0.16 -3.31
CA GLN A 225 49.27 0.31 -2.34
C GLN A 225 50.65 -0.26 -2.72
N GLN A 226 51.61 0.64 -2.94
CA GLN A 226 53.02 0.28 -2.96
C GLN A 226 53.49 0.21 -1.50
N SER A 227 54.07 -0.93 -1.13
CA SER A 227 54.62 -1.19 0.19
C SER A 227 55.81 -0.26 0.50
N PRO A 228 55.92 0.34 1.70
CA PRO A 228 57.12 1.08 2.07
C PRO A 228 58.26 0.13 2.46
N SER A 229 59.42 0.38 1.87
CA SER A 229 60.69 -0.30 2.11
C SER A 229 61.30 0.02 3.48
N VAL A 230 61.65 -1.06 4.20
CA VAL A 230 62.75 -1.29 5.15
C VAL A 230 63.55 -0.07 5.65
N TRP A 231 63.54 0.15 6.97
CA TRP A 231 64.58 0.92 7.66
C TRP A 231 65.46 0.00 8.52
N ARG A 232 66.78 0.08 8.30
CA ARG A 232 67.83 -0.52 9.14
C ARG A 232 68.21 0.47 10.26
N TRP A 233 68.44 -0.04 11.45
CA TRP A 233 69.09 0.67 12.56
C TRP A 233 70.61 0.50 12.51
N PRO A 234 71.41 1.51 12.87
CA PRO A 234 72.75 1.31 13.43
C PRO A 234 72.70 0.92 14.92
#